data_AF-A0A2G5SN58-F1
#
_entry.id   AF-A0A2G5SN58-F1
#
_cell.length_a   1.000
_cell.length_b   1.000
_cell.length_c   1.000
_cell.angle_alpha   90.00
_cell.angle_beta   90.00
_cell.angle_gamma   90.00
#
_symmetry.space_group_name_H-M   'P 1'
#
loop_
_entity.id
_entity.type
_entity.pdbx_description
1 polymer ?
#
loop_
_entity_poly.entity_id
_entity_poly.type
_entity_poly.pdbx_seq_one_letter_code
_entity_poly.pdbx_strand_id
1 'polypeptide(L)'
;MSQEKQLTEGDVVWAKRYVGVLLHRLDAESWRVKWLALMPSATFGECDENIFAFHKDDEMPQPVELPEHIHRNAMEVAREYLRHRNSEWGSEAKRAVSPEFVEKTGLVRHYDPDVYYDALESLESLDAYEFVDAHRVCNCHQPQPASTASKMISWISSWLN
;
A
#
# COMPACT_ATOMS: atom_id res chain seq x y z
N MET A 1 -14.39 -12.82 -21.66
CA MET A 1 -13.10 -12.21 -21.31
C MET A 1 -13.38 -11.20 -20.22
N SER A 2 -13.09 -11.51 -18.96
CA SER A 2 -13.18 -10.51 -17.89
C SER A 2 -12.14 -9.44 -18.18
N GLN A 3 -12.54 -8.18 -18.23
CA GLN A 3 -11.59 -7.07 -18.25
C GLN A 3 -10.73 -7.20 -16.98
N GLU A 4 -9.41 -7.26 -17.13
CA GLU A 4 -8.51 -7.11 -15.99
C GLU A 4 -8.82 -5.77 -15.32
N LYS A 5 -9.31 -5.84 -14.09
CA LYS A 5 -9.59 -4.66 -13.30
C LYS A 5 -8.26 -4.01 -12.95
N GLN A 6 -8.13 -2.71 -13.19
CA GLN A 6 -6.91 -1.95 -12.94
C GLN A 6 -7.03 -1.15 -11.64
N LEU A 7 -5.89 -0.88 -11.01
CA LEU A 7 -5.81 0.04 -9.88
C LEU A 7 -6.28 1.44 -10.29
N THR A 8 -7.00 2.12 -9.41
CA THR A 8 -7.52 3.47 -9.64
C THR A 8 -7.25 4.42 -8.48
N GLU A 9 -7.33 5.73 -8.75
CA GLU A 9 -7.19 6.75 -7.72
C GLU A 9 -8.28 6.58 -6.64
N GLY A 10 -7.87 6.68 -5.37
CA GLY A 10 -8.75 6.46 -4.24
C GLY A 10 -8.88 5.00 -3.79
N ASP A 11 -8.20 4.06 -4.45
CA ASP A 11 -8.08 2.68 -3.96
C ASP A 11 -7.27 2.64 -2.66
N VAL A 12 -7.70 1.79 -1.73
CA VAL A 12 -6.95 1.49 -0.49
C VAL A 12 -6.12 0.24 -0.71
N VAL A 13 -4.82 0.34 -0.45
CA VAL A 13 -3.85 -0.68 -0.83
C VAL A 13 -2.84 -0.92 0.28
N TRP A 14 -2.25 -2.11 0.28
CA TRP A 14 -0.91 -2.32 0.79
C TRP A 14 0.10 -1.80 -0.21
N ALA A 15 1.01 -0.96 0.25
CA ALA A 15 2.21 -0.55 -0.46
C ALA A 15 3.41 -0.98 0.40
N LYS A 16 4.06 -2.08 -0.01
CA LYS A 16 4.99 -2.82 0.87
C LYS A 16 4.27 -3.20 2.19
N ARG A 17 4.79 -2.79 3.34
CA ARG A 17 4.22 -3.10 4.66
C ARG A 17 3.31 -2.00 5.21
N TYR A 18 3.00 -0.99 4.41
CA TYR A 18 2.22 0.18 4.82
C TYR A 18 0.88 0.19 4.11
N VAL A 19 -0.19 0.54 4.83
CA VAL A 19 -1.50 0.77 4.21
C VAL A 19 -1.62 2.22 3.74
N GLY A 20 -2.14 2.41 2.55
CA GLY A 20 -2.23 3.72 1.92
C GLY A 20 -3.37 3.85 0.93
N VAL A 21 -3.54 5.07 0.42
CA VAL A 21 -4.50 5.42 -0.62
C VAL A 21 -3.74 5.86 -1.86
N LEU A 22 -4.13 5.32 -3.02
CA LEU A 22 -3.60 5.75 -4.30
C LEU A 22 -4.08 7.15 -4.64
N LEU A 23 -3.17 8.05 -5.00
CA LEU A 23 -3.51 9.43 -5.35
C LEU A 23 -3.57 9.66 -6.85
N HIS A 24 -2.52 9.28 -7.58
CA HIS A 24 -2.43 9.35 -9.04
C HIS A 24 -1.25 8.50 -9.53
N ARG A 25 -1.30 8.08 -10.79
CA ARG A 25 -0.15 7.43 -11.45
C ARG A 25 0.99 8.42 -11.65
N LEU A 26 2.21 7.98 -11.37
CA LEU A 26 3.42 8.73 -11.72
C LEU A 26 3.90 8.36 -13.12
N ASP A 27 3.78 7.08 -13.47
CA ASP A 27 4.03 6.55 -14.80
C ASP A 27 3.25 5.22 -15.00
N ALA A 28 3.64 4.42 -16.00
CA ALA A 28 3.00 3.15 -16.31
C ALA A 28 3.20 2.08 -15.22
N GLU A 29 4.27 2.18 -14.42
CA GLU A 29 4.71 1.16 -13.48
C GLU A 29 4.72 1.66 -12.03
N SER A 30 4.32 2.91 -11.77
CA SER A 30 4.39 3.49 -10.42
C SER A 30 3.25 4.47 -10.09
N TRP A 31 2.99 4.58 -8.79
CA TRP A 31 1.92 5.37 -8.20
C TRP A 31 2.43 6.31 -7.12
N ARG A 32 1.75 7.46 -7.01
CA ARG A 32 1.82 8.30 -5.82
C ARG A 32 0.84 7.76 -4.79
N VAL A 33 1.35 7.43 -3.60
CA VAL A 33 0.57 6.87 -2.50
C VAL A 33 0.63 7.77 -1.29
N LYS A 34 -0.49 7.95 -0.61
CA LYS A 34 -0.55 8.54 0.73
C LYS A 34 -0.68 7.43 1.76
N TRP A 35 0.34 7.24 2.60
CA TRP A 35 0.26 6.28 3.70
C TRP A 35 -0.67 6.82 4.80
N LEU A 36 -1.54 5.95 5.29
CA LEU A 36 -2.48 6.30 6.35
C LEU A 36 -1.75 6.40 7.69
N ALA A 37 -2.17 7.35 8.52
CA ALA A 37 -1.66 7.63 9.87
C ALA A 37 -0.15 7.92 10.05
N LEU A 38 0.70 7.76 9.03
CA LEU A 38 2.15 7.97 9.15
C LEU A 38 2.53 9.46 9.24
N MET A 39 2.07 10.27 8.28
CA MET A 39 2.30 11.72 8.22
C MET A 39 1.17 12.39 7.42
N PRO A 40 0.48 13.42 7.93
CA PRO A 40 -0.70 14.00 7.27
C PRO A 40 -0.45 14.56 5.87
N SER A 41 0.76 15.04 5.60
CA SER A 41 1.14 15.78 4.38
C SER A 41 2.13 15.03 3.47
N ALA A 42 2.71 13.92 3.91
CA ALA A 42 3.70 13.19 3.12
C ALA A 42 3.02 12.26 2.11
N THR A 43 3.66 12.12 0.94
CA THR A 43 3.26 11.18 -0.11
C THR A 43 4.51 10.51 -0.68
N PHE A 44 4.38 9.25 -1.10
CA PHE A 44 5.49 8.39 -1.48
C PHE A 44 5.27 7.85 -2.89
N GLY A 45 6.34 7.66 -3.64
CA GLY A 45 6.28 6.95 -4.92
C GLY A 45 6.47 5.46 -4.68
N GLU A 46 5.62 4.63 -5.26
CA GLU A 46 5.67 3.17 -5.11
C GLU A 46 5.45 2.46 -6.44
N CYS A 47 6.24 1.40 -6.68
CA CYS A 47 6.12 0.59 -7.89
C CYS A 47 4.88 -0.32 -7.79
N ASP A 48 4.18 -0.49 -8.91
CA ASP A 48 2.91 -1.23 -9.06
C ASP A 48 3.02 -2.70 -8.61
N GLU A 49 4.21 -3.30 -8.74
CA GLU A 49 4.54 -4.64 -8.24
C GLU A 49 4.49 -4.75 -6.69
N ASN A 50 4.67 -3.64 -5.98
CA ASN A 50 4.64 -3.60 -4.51
C ASN A 50 3.27 -3.15 -3.97
N ILE A 51 2.27 -3.06 -4.85
CA ILE A 51 0.93 -2.56 -4.53
C ILE A 51 -0.10 -3.68 -4.69
N PHE A 52 -0.81 -3.95 -3.60
CA PHE A 52 -1.89 -4.95 -3.55
C PHE A 52 -3.11 -4.38 -2.87
N ALA A 53 -4.32 -4.80 -3.25
CA ALA A 53 -5.53 -4.34 -2.60
C ALA A 53 -5.50 -4.66 -1.10
N PHE A 54 -5.92 -3.70 -0.27
CA PHE A 54 -6.12 -3.93 1.16
C PHE A 54 -7.47 -4.64 1.36
N HIS A 55 -7.50 -5.70 2.15
CA HIS A 55 -8.72 -6.34 2.62
C HIS A 55 -8.98 -5.96 4.08
N LYS A 56 -10.25 -5.79 4.47
CA LYS A 56 -10.64 -5.39 5.83
C LYS A 56 -10.07 -6.30 6.94
N ASP A 57 -9.92 -7.59 6.64
CA ASP A 57 -9.47 -8.63 7.57
C ASP A 57 -7.99 -9.00 7.38
N ASP A 58 -7.24 -8.22 6.59
CA ASP A 58 -5.79 -8.43 6.51
C ASP A 58 -5.11 -8.11 7.84
N GLU A 59 -4.08 -8.91 8.14
CA GLU A 59 -3.12 -8.65 9.19
C GLU A 59 -1.72 -8.51 8.59
N MET A 60 -1.00 -7.47 9.02
CA MET A 60 0.37 -7.19 8.60
C MET A 60 1.22 -7.03 9.86
N PRO A 61 2.33 -7.79 10.02
CA PRO A 61 3.26 -7.57 11.12
C PRO A 61 3.76 -6.14 11.12
N GLN A 62 3.87 -5.53 12.30
CA GLN A 62 4.34 -4.16 12.46
C GLN A 62 5.72 -3.96 11.79
N PRO A 63 5.88 -2.95 10.91
CA PRO A 63 7.20 -2.54 10.42
C PRO A 63 8.12 -2.14 11.57
N VAL A 64 9.39 -2.57 11.55
CA VAL A 64 10.35 -2.32 12.65
C VAL A 64 10.59 -0.81 12.82
N GLU A 65 10.48 -0.06 11.73
CA GLU A 65 10.72 1.37 11.66
C GLU A 65 9.53 2.21 12.15
N LEU A 66 8.36 1.59 12.36
CA LEU A 66 7.12 2.29 12.67
C LEU A 66 6.66 2.00 14.10
N PRO A 67 6.32 3.02 14.92
CA PRO A 67 5.68 2.78 16.22
C PRO A 67 4.36 2.02 16.08
N GLU A 68 4.12 1.07 16.98
CA GLU A 68 2.98 0.14 16.95
C GLU A 68 1.63 0.85 16.84
N HIS A 69 1.43 1.91 17.63
CA HIS A 69 0.18 2.67 17.64
C HIS A 69 -0.10 3.35 16.29
N ILE A 70 0.94 3.75 15.53
CA ILE A 70 0.77 4.35 14.21
C ILE A 70 0.34 3.27 13.21
N HIS A 71 1.00 2.11 13.22
CA HIS A 71 0.63 0.97 12.38
C HIS A 71 -0.82 0.54 12.62
N ARG A 72 -1.19 0.37 13.89
CA ARG A 72 -2.55 0.00 14.30
C ARG A 72 -3.58 1.02 13.84
N ASN A 73 -3.33 2.30 14.09
CA ASN A 73 -4.21 3.39 13.67
C ASN A 73 -4.36 3.44 12.14
N ALA A 74 -3.28 3.20 11.38
CA ALA A 74 -3.34 3.15 9.92
C ALA A 74 -4.31 2.07 9.42
N MET A 75 -4.22 0.85 9.98
CA MET A 75 -5.11 -0.25 9.65
C MET A 75 -6.56 0.04 10.07
N GLU A 76 -6.78 0.63 11.24
CA GLU A 76 -8.12 1.02 11.71
C GLU A 76 -8.77 2.06 10.79
N VAL A 77 -8.02 3.10 10.38
CA VAL A 77 -8.49 4.11 9.42
C VAL A 77 -8.83 3.47 8.08
N ALA A 78 -8.02 2.52 7.59
CA ALA A 78 -8.29 1.81 6.35
C ALA A 78 -9.60 1.00 6.42
N ARG A 79 -9.77 0.22 7.50
CA ARG A 79 -10.99 -0.56 7.73
C ARG A 79 -12.23 0.32 7.83
N GLU A 80 -12.12 1.43 8.55
CA GLU A 80 -13.21 2.38 8.70
C GLU A 80 -13.59 3.03 7.37
N TYR A 81 -12.60 3.34 6.53
CA TYR A 81 -12.84 3.84 5.17
C TYR A 81 -13.61 2.83 4.31
N LEU A 82 -13.23 1.56 4.36
CA LEU A 82 -13.94 0.49 3.64
C LEU A 82 -15.36 0.30 4.17
N ARG A 83 -15.55 0.36 5.49
CA ARG A 83 -16.87 0.30 6.14
C ARG A 83 -17.81 1.39 5.62
N HIS A 84 -17.33 2.63 5.51
CA HIS A 84 -18.12 3.74 4.97
C HIS A 84 -18.49 3.55 3.49
N ARG A 85 -17.66 2.85 2.72
CA ARG A 85 -17.92 2.51 1.32
C ARG A 85 -18.75 1.23 1.16
N ASN A 86 -19.12 0.56 2.26
CA ASN A 86 -19.75 -0.76 2.25
C ASN A 86 -18.98 -1.76 1.36
N SER A 87 -17.66 -1.75 1.49
CA SER A 87 -16.75 -2.64 0.76
C SER A 87 -15.88 -3.43 1.73
N GLU A 88 -15.47 -4.63 1.31
CA GLU A 88 -14.48 -5.44 2.02
C GLU A 88 -13.07 -5.25 1.45
N TRP A 89 -13.00 -4.78 0.21
CA TRP A 89 -11.78 -4.59 -0.56
C TRP A 89 -11.54 -3.11 -0.85
N GLY A 90 -10.29 -2.71 -0.71
CA GLY A 90 -9.82 -1.39 -1.09
C GLY A 90 -9.64 -1.20 -2.59
N SER A 91 -9.54 -2.28 -3.35
CA SER A 91 -9.61 -2.27 -4.80
C SER A 91 -10.24 -3.57 -5.32
N GLU A 92 -10.86 -3.47 -6.49
CA GLU A 92 -11.29 -4.64 -7.26
C GLU A 92 -10.13 -5.28 -8.06
N ALA A 93 -9.01 -4.57 -8.19
CA ALA A 93 -7.78 -5.05 -8.81
C ALA A 93 -6.81 -5.61 -7.76
N LYS A 94 -5.81 -6.41 -8.20
CA LYS A 94 -4.65 -6.80 -7.36
C LYS A 94 -5.03 -7.42 -6.00
N ARG A 95 -6.10 -8.23 -5.96
CA ARG A 95 -6.51 -8.99 -4.76
C ARG A 95 -5.62 -10.20 -4.51
N ALA A 96 -5.15 -10.83 -5.58
CA ALA A 96 -4.13 -11.86 -5.56
C ALA A 96 -2.78 -11.25 -5.17
N VAL A 97 -2.13 -11.84 -4.17
CA VAL A 97 -0.82 -11.42 -3.68
C VAL A 97 0.20 -12.45 -4.15
N SER A 98 1.37 -11.98 -4.60
CA SER A 98 2.45 -12.92 -4.93
C SER A 98 2.98 -13.62 -3.67
N PRO A 99 3.37 -14.90 -3.76
CA PRO A 99 4.01 -15.60 -2.65
C PRO A 99 5.24 -14.87 -2.11
N GLU A 100 6.05 -14.28 -3.01
CA GLU A 100 7.23 -13.48 -2.64
C GLU A 100 6.85 -12.28 -1.76
N PHE A 101 5.76 -11.58 -2.07
CA PHE A 101 5.32 -10.46 -1.24
C PHE A 101 4.87 -10.94 0.14
N VAL A 102 4.15 -12.07 0.22
CA VAL A 102 3.73 -12.67 1.50
C VAL A 102 4.95 -13.06 2.33
N GLU A 103 5.92 -13.75 1.74
CA GLU A 103 7.16 -14.17 2.42
C GLU A 103 7.96 -12.96 2.95
N LYS A 104 8.10 -11.92 2.13
CA LYS A 104 8.86 -10.72 2.46
C LYS A 104 8.20 -9.86 3.53
N THR A 105 6.87 -9.79 3.54
CA THR A 105 6.12 -8.86 4.41
C THR A 105 5.52 -9.52 5.64
N GLY A 106 5.28 -10.83 5.58
CA GLY A 106 4.52 -11.59 6.57
C GLY A 106 3.00 -11.31 6.53
N LEU A 107 2.48 -10.79 5.42
CA LEU A 107 1.03 -10.54 5.25
C LEU A 107 0.23 -11.82 5.49
N VAL A 108 -0.74 -11.75 6.41
CA VAL A 108 -1.75 -12.79 6.59
C VAL A 108 -3.04 -12.29 5.97
N ARG A 109 -3.41 -12.89 4.83
CA ARG A 109 -4.63 -12.55 4.09
C ARG A 109 -5.77 -13.47 4.51
N HIS A 110 -6.81 -12.89 5.09
CA HIS A 110 -7.97 -13.67 5.51
C HIS A 110 -8.89 -13.95 4.30
N TYR A 111 -8.66 -15.13 3.73
CA TYR A 111 -9.50 -15.94 2.83
C TYR A 111 -10.47 -15.21 1.89
N ASP A 112 -10.06 -15.07 0.62
CA ASP A 112 -10.98 -14.99 -0.51
C ASP A 112 -10.88 -16.30 -1.31
N PRO A 113 -11.90 -17.18 -1.24
CA PRO A 113 -11.86 -18.49 -1.88
C PRO A 113 -11.68 -18.43 -3.40
N ASP A 114 -11.98 -17.30 -4.05
CA ASP A 114 -11.86 -17.13 -5.50
C ASP A 114 -10.41 -16.78 -5.94
N VAL A 115 -9.51 -16.49 -4.99
CA VAL A 115 -8.15 -15.98 -5.25
C VAL A 115 -7.06 -17.01 -4.88
N TYR A 116 -7.36 -17.93 -3.97
CA TYR A 116 -6.36 -18.83 -3.38
C TYR A 116 -5.99 -20.04 -4.27
N TYR A 117 -6.86 -20.41 -5.23
CA TYR A 117 -6.59 -21.54 -6.14
C TYR A 117 -5.41 -21.27 -7.09
N ASP A 118 -5.24 -20.04 -7.59
CA ASP A 118 -4.14 -19.69 -8.51
C ASP A 118 -2.76 -19.67 -7.82
N ALA A 119 -2.72 -19.32 -6.53
CA ALA A 119 -1.47 -19.24 -5.77
C ALA A 119 -0.92 -20.62 -5.36
N LEU A 120 -1.81 -21.58 -5.07
CA LEU A 120 -1.43 -22.96 -4.75
C LEU A 120 -1.00 -23.76 -5.99
N GLU A 121 -1.68 -23.61 -7.14
CA GLU A 121 -1.23 -24.22 -8.40
C GLU A 121 0.15 -23.71 -8.83
N SER A 122 0.46 -22.43 -8.56
CA SER A 122 1.76 -21.85 -8.86
C SER A 122 2.89 -22.41 -8.00
N LEU A 123 2.62 -22.75 -6.73
CA LEU A 123 3.59 -23.36 -5.81
C LEU A 123 3.92 -24.82 -6.18
N GLU A 124 2.96 -25.59 -6.72
CA GLU A 124 3.23 -26.92 -7.25
C GLU A 124 4.09 -26.90 -8.53
N SER A 125 4.14 -25.77 -9.25
CA SER A 125 4.98 -25.59 -10.44
C SER A 125 6.40 -25.06 -10.14
N LEU A 126 6.63 -24.51 -8.94
CA LEU A 126 7.89 -23.86 -8.56
C LEU A 126 9.01 -24.83 -8.17
N ASP A 127 8.73 -26.12 -8.02
CA ASP A 127 9.76 -27.17 -7.93
C ASP A 127 10.57 -27.34 -9.25
N ALA A 128 10.25 -26.57 -10.30
CA ALA A 128 10.85 -26.70 -11.63
C ALA A 128 11.67 -25.50 -12.13
N TYR A 129 11.84 -24.39 -11.38
CA TYR A 129 12.56 -23.21 -11.91
C TYR A 129 13.72 -22.75 -11.03
N GLU A 130 14.93 -22.80 -11.62
CA GLU A 130 16.15 -22.19 -11.08
C GLU A 130 15.96 -20.68 -10.87
N PHE A 131 16.33 -20.22 -9.67
CA PHE A 131 16.36 -18.82 -9.25
C PHE A 131 17.20 -17.98 -10.21
N VAL A 132 16.56 -17.04 -10.92
CA VAL A 132 17.25 -15.91 -11.54
C VAL A 132 17.12 -14.73 -10.59
N ASP A 133 18.24 -14.41 -9.96
CA ASP A 133 18.44 -13.25 -9.09
C ASP A 133 18.13 -11.96 -9.88
N ALA A 134 17.05 -11.27 -9.52
CA ALA A 134 16.63 -10.01 -10.13
C ALA A 134 16.51 -8.93 -9.05
N HIS A 135 17.64 -8.49 -8.52
CA HIS A 135 17.77 -7.17 -7.90
C HIS A 135 17.52 -6.06 -8.94
N ARG A 136 16.26 -5.84 -9.33
CA ARG A 136 15.86 -4.65 -10.09
C ARG A 136 15.48 -3.56 -9.08
N VAL A 137 16.44 -2.67 -8.80
CA VAL A 137 16.18 -1.47 -8.02
C VAL A 137 15.29 -0.55 -8.86
N CYS A 138 13.99 -0.50 -8.54
CA CYS A 138 13.13 0.61 -8.94
C CYS A 138 13.79 1.90 -8.41
N ASN A 139 14.30 2.76 -9.31
CA ASN A 139 14.82 4.09 -8.95
C ASN A 139 13.65 5.04 -8.62
N CYS A 140 12.93 4.74 -7.54
CA CYS A 140 12.00 5.67 -6.92
C CYS A 140 12.83 6.83 -6.35
N HIS A 141 13.02 7.90 -7.13
CA HIS A 141 13.68 9.10 -6.62
C HIS A 141 12.94 9.56 -5.35
N GLN A 142 13.62 9.45 -4.20
CA GLN A 142 13.18 10.14 -2.98
C GLN A 142 13.03 11.63 -3.34
N PRO A 143 11.92 12.30 -3.00
CA PRO A 143 11.88 13.74 -3.14
C PRO A 143 12.95 14.33 -2.21
N GLN A 144 13.90 15.06 -2.79
CA GLN A 144 14.78 15.92 -2.01
C GLN A 144 13.90 16.83 -1.13
N PRO A 145 14.22 17.01 0.16
CA PRO A 145 13.48 17.98 0.98
C PRO A 145 13.60 19.34 0.29
N ALA A 146 12.45 19.95 0.00
CA ALA A 146 12.41 21.32 -0.50
C ALA A 146 13.20 22.18 0.51
N SER A 147 14.29 22.76 0.04
CA SER A 147 15.01 23.81 0.74
C SER A 147 14.05 24.98 0.96
N THR A 148 13.30 24.97 2.06
CA THR A 148 12.60 26.17 2.55
C THR A 148 13.65 27.10 3.13
N ALA A 149 14.15 27.99 2.28
CA ALA A 149 14.72 29.25 2.71
C ALA A 149 13.70 29.96 3.61
N SER A 150 14.15 30.30 4.82
CA SER A 150 13.44 31.07 5.83
C SER A 150 12.62 32.21 5.25
N LYS A 151 11.30 32.18 5.48
CA LYS A 151 10.51 33.39 5.71
C LYS A 151 9.56 33.15 6.87
N MET A 152 9.98 33.60 8.05
CA MET A 152 9.09 33.89 9.17
C MET A 152 7.99 34.82 8.66
N ILE A 153 6.74 34.36 8.71
CA ILE A 153 5.58 35.24 8.73
C ILE A 153 4.77 34.82 9.95
N SER A 154 5.01 35.56 11.03
CA SER A 154 4.05 35.79 12.12
C SER A 154 2.72 36.23 11.51
N TRP A 155 1.59 35.82 12.10
CA TRP A 155 0.40 36.65 12.34
C TRP A 155 -0.59 35.92 13.27
N ILE A 156 -0.51 36.33 14.55
CA ILE A 156 -1.56 36.68 15.52
C ILE A 156 -2.83 35.80 15.66
N SER A 157 -2.94 35.24 16.86
CA SER A 157 -4.14 34.74 17.54
C SER A 157 -5.12 35.86 17.88
N SER A 158 -6.42 35.65 17.65
CA SER A 158 -7.49 36.20 18.51
C SER A 158 -8.84 35.56 18.18
N TRP A 159 -9.22 34.55 18.95
CA TRP A 159 -10.62 34.20 19.23
C TRP A 159 -10.67 33.82 20.69
N LEU A 160 -10.86 34.80 21.56
CA LEU A 160 -11.40 34.67 22.92
C LEU A 160 -11.81 36.07 23.41
N ASN A 161 -13.13 36.22 23.59
CA ASN A 161 -13.94 37.35 24.06
C ASN A 161 -14.22 38.50 23.07
#